data_AF-A0A8D8BUG4-F1
#
_entry.id   AF-A0A8D8BUG4-F1
#
_cell.length_a   1.000
_cell.length_b   1.000
_cell.length_c   1.000
_cell.angle_alpha   90.00
_cell.angle_beta   90.00
_cell.angle_gamma   90.00
#
_symmetry.space_group_name_H-M   'P 1'
#
loop_
_entity.id
_entity.type
_entity.pdbx_description
1 polymer ?
#
loop_
_entity_poly.entity_id
_entity_poly.type
_entity_poly.pdbx_seq_one_letter_code
_entity_poly.pdbx_strand_id
1 'polypeptide(L)'
;DRNGRQQHSPRFANGSPPDQDQCSASSLRQRFNQLVQSVVVQPEKKMIGTAKILSGVEIAKEIRDKLRKEVSDIRNKIPTLVPGLAIVQVGGREDSNVYIRMKVKAAEEIGIYAEHVQLPRSTTQDELLATVSC
;
A
#
# COMPACT_ATOMS: atom_id res chain seq x y z
N ASP A 1 28.68 -47.51 -91.15
CA ASP A 1 28.84 -47.20 -89.71
C ASP A 1 30.31 -47.14 -89.34
N ARG A 2 30.81 -45.95 -89.00
CA ARG A 2 32.24 -45.66 -88.78
C ARG A 2 32.54 -45.47 -87.27
N ASN A 3 33.61 -46.12 -86.79
CA ASN A 3 34.61 -45.76 -85.74
C ASN A 3 34.13 -45.19 -84.38
N GLY A 4 34.64 -45.54 -83.19
CA GLY A 4 35.88 -46.21 -82.76
C GLY A 4 36.54 -45.44 -81.58
N ARG A 5 37.21 -46.17 -80.66
CA ARG A 5 38.12 -45.74 -79.54
C ARG A 5 37.45 -45.34 -78.21
N GLN A 6 37.68 -46.03 -77.08
CA GLN A 6 38.88 -46.23 -76.26
C GLN A 6 39.49 -44.96 -75.60
N GLN A 7 39.39 -44.96 -74.25
CA GLN A 7 40.36 -44.60 -73.20
C GLN A 7 41.10 -43.25 -73.22
N HIS A 8 40.99 -42.48 -72.13
CA HIS A 8 42.12 -42.06 -71.26
C HIS A 8 41.63 -41.29 -70.00
N SER A 9 42.11 -41.73 -68.82
CA SER A 9 42.16 -41.04 -67.51
C SER A 9 43.03 -39.75 -67.57
N PRO A 10 43.27 -38.90 -66.53
CA PRO A 10 43.03 -39.00 -65.07
C PRO A 10 42.53 -37.70 -64.35
N ARG A 11 42.44 -37.76 -63.01
CA ARG A 11 42.29 -36.68 -62.02
C ARG A 11 42.91 -35.33 -62.43
N PHE A 12 42.27 -34.21 -62.10
CA PHE A 12 42.91 -33.11 -61.36
C PHE A 12 41.87 -32.31 -60.57
N ALA A 13 42.19 -32.10 -59.29
CA ALA A 13 41.46 -31.27 -58.35
C ALA A 13 41.45 -29.80 -58.81
N ASN A 14 40.40 -29.08 -58.43
CA ASN A 14 40.52 -27.73 -57.89
C ASN A 14 39.28 -27.45 -57.06
N GLY A 15 39.46 -27.51 -55.74
CA GLY A 15 38.47 -27.03 -54.79
C GLY A 15 38.25 -25.53 -55.02
N SER A 16 36.99 -25.15 -55.19
CA SER A 16 36.56 -23.77 -54.95
C SER A 16 36.50 -23.54 -53.44
N PRO A 17 36.74 -22.31 -52.98
CA PRO A 17 37.19 -22.03 -51.61
C PRO A 17 36.10 -22.30 -50.57
N PRO A 18 36.47 -22.48 -49.29
CA PRO A 18 35.50 -22.48 -48.22
C PRO A 18 34.88 -21.08 -48.15
N ASP A 19 33.56 -21.00 -48.27
CA ASP A 19 32.78 -19.79 -48.02
C ASP A 19 32.80 -19.52 -46.50
N GLN A 20 33.97 -19.13 -46.00
CA GLN A 20 34.13 -18.49 -44.71
C GLN A 20 33.64 -17.05 -44.88
N ASP A 21 32.36 -16.82 -44.53
CA ASP A 21 31.89 -15.58 -43.89
C ASP A 21 30.35 -15.56 -43.69
N GLN A 22 29.77 -16.66 -43.21
CA GLN A 22 28.40 -16.64 -42.66
C GLN A 22 28.37 -16.30 -41.17
N CYS A 23 29.19 -15.35 -40.72
CA CYS A 23 29.10 -14.82 -39.35
C CYS A 23 29.69 -13.41 -39.24
N SER A 24 28.99 -12.38 -39.71
CA SER A 24 29.33 -11.00 -39.32
C SER A 24 28.15 -10.03 -39.36
N ALA A 25 27.15 -10.26 -40.23
CA ALA A 25 25.99 -9.38 -40.34
C ALA A 25 24.88 -9.67 -39.31
N SER A 26 24.69 -10.92 -38.87
CA SER A 26 23.66 -11.30 -37.88
C SER A 26 24.02 -10.87 -36.46
N SER A 27 25.32 -10.91 -36.11
CA SER A 27 25.83 -10.51 -34.80
C SER A 27 25.76 -8.99 -34.58
N LEU A 28 26.03 -8.18 -35.61
CA LEU A 28 25.89 -6.71 -35.52
C LEU A 28 24.42 -6.27 -35.46
N ARG A 29 23.52 -6.96 -36.17
CA ARG A 29 22.07 -6.68 -36.10
C ARG A 29 21.49 -7.10 -34.75
N GLN A 30 21.93 -8.24 -34.19
CA GLN A 30 21.56 -8.67 -32.84
C GLN A 30 22.11 -7.72 -31.78
N ARG A 31 23.38 -7.32 -31.88
CA ARG A 31 24.00 -6.34 -30.98
C ARG A 31 23.34 -4.97 -31.07
N PHE A 32 22.98 -4.53 -32.29
CA PHE A 32 22.26 -3.29 -32.49
C PHE A 32 20.87 -3.36 -31.85
N ASN A 33 20.09 -4.43 -32.07
CA ASN A 33 18.80 -4.58 -31.40
C ASN A 33 18.91 -4.71 -29.87
N GLN A 34 19.95 -5.36 -29.36
CA GLN A 34 20.21 -5.49 -27.92
C GLN A 34 20.64 -4.15 -27.29
N LEU A 35 21.39 -3.32 -28.03
CA LEU A 35 21.74 -1.96 -27.64
C LEU A 35 20.50 -1.04 -27.66
N VAL A 36 19.68 -1.13 -28.72
CA VAL A 36 18.44 -0.36 -28.87
C VAL A 36 17.44 -0.72 -27.75
N GLN A 37 17.35 -2.00 -27.34
CA GLN A 37 16.53 -2.41 -26.19
C GLN A 37 17.04 -1.90 -24.84
N SER A 38 18.34 -1.61 -24.69
CA SER A 38 18.88 -0.95 -23.48
C SER A 38 18.72 0.57 -23.47
N VAL A 39 18.43 1.18 -24.63
CA VAL A 39 18.25 2.64 -24.81
C VAL A 39 16.78 3.03 -24.97
N VAL A 40 15.86 2.07 -25.14
CA VAL A 40 14.46 2.31 -24.76
C VAL A 40 14.43 2.38 -23.25
N VAL A 41 14.58 3.62 -22.78
CA VAL A 41 14.15 4.08 -21.46
C VAL A 41 12.87 3.32 -21.14
N GLN A 42 12.99 2.37 -20.19
CA GLN A 42 11.81 1.83 -19.55
C GLN A 42 10.97 3.03 -19.14
N PRO A 43 9.64 3.02 -19.30
CA PRO A 43 8.84 4.10 -18.77
C PRO A 43 9.09 4.09 -17.26
N GLU A 44 10.02 4.92 -16.80
CA GLU A 44 10.11 5.30 -15.42
C GLU A 44 8.71 5.78 -15.12
N LYS A 45 8.06 5.03 -14.24
CA LYS A 45 6.74 5.35 -13.72
C LYS A 45 6.86 6.78 -13.25
N LYS A 46 6.40 7.71 -14.09
CA LYS A 46 6.41 9.13 -13.82
C LYS A 46 5.55 9.29 -12.59
N MET A 47 6.19 9.36 -11.42
CA MET A 47 5.58 9.88 -10.23
C MET A 47 5.31 11.34 -10.53
N ILE A 48 4.15 11.57 -11.15
CA ILE A 48 3.38 12.76 -10.89
C ILE A 48 3.27 12.74 -9.37
N GLY A 49 3.96 13.66 -8.68
CA GLY A 49 4.06 13.64 -7.23
C GLY A 49 2.68 13.82 -6.60
N THR A 50 1.91 12.74 -6.50
CA THR A 50 0.67 12.69 -5.76
C THR A 50 1.06 12.69 -4.30
N ALA A 51 0.51 13.63 -3.54
CA ALA A 51 0.70 13.69 -2.10
C ALA A 51 0.50 12.31 -1.48
N LYS A 52 1.37 11.93 -0.55
CA LYS A 52 1.23 10.69 0.22
C LYS A 52 -0.09 10.79 0.98
N ILE A 53 -1.06 9.92 0.64
CA ILE A 53 -2.32 9.85 1.37
C ILE A 53 -2.01 9.26 2.75
N LEU A 54 -2.28 10.03 3.80
CA LEU A 54 -2.22 9.56 5.17
C LEU A 54 -3.60 9.00 5.54
N SER A 55 -3.68 7.67 5.67
CA SER A 55 -4.90 6.98 6.06
C SER A 55 -5.19 7.19 7.55
N GLY A 56 -6.03 8.18 7.86
CA GLY A 56 -6.46 8.43 9.24
C GLY A 56 -7.19 7.24 9.86
N VAL A 57 -7.82 6.38 9.05
CA VAL A 57 -8.49 5.16 9.51
C VAL A 57 -7.49 4.15 10.04
N GLU A 58 -6.39 3.91 9.32
CA GLU A 58 -5.33 2.99 9.73
C GLU A 58 -4.62 3.50 10.99
N ILE A 59 -4.26 4.79 11.00
CA ILE A 59 -3.59 5.42 12.14
C ILE A 59 -4.50 5.38 13.38
N ALA A 60 -5.80 5.70 13.23
CA ALA A 60 -6.74 5.64 14.35
C ALA A 60 -6.97 4.22 14.86
N LYS A 61 -6.88 3.20 14.00
CA LYS A 61 -6.92 1.80 14.43
C LYS A 61 -5.68 1.45 15.24
N GLU A 62 -4.49 1.79 14.75
CA GLU A 62 -3.23 1.53 15.44
C GLU A 62 -3.21 2.18 16.84
N ILE A 63 -3.67 3.43 16.95
CA ILE A 63 -3.77 4.15 18.22
C ILE A 63 -4.74 3.43 19.18
N ARG A 64 -5.93 3.04 18.71
CA ARG A 64 -6.91 2.31 19.53
C ARG A 64 -6.37 0.97 20.01
N ASP A 65 -5.64 0.25 19.17
CA ASP A 65 -5.04 -1.04 19.54
C ASP A 65 -3.93 -0.88 20.59
N LYS A 66 -3.15 0.22 20.53
CA LYS A 66 -2.16 0.56 21.59
C LYS A 66 -2.86 0.91 22.90
N LEU A 67 -3.85 1.80 22.86
CA LEU A 67 -4.60 2.21 24.05
C LEU A 67 -5.30 1.02 24.72
N ARG A 68 -5.84 0.08 23.95
CA ARG A 68 -6.46 -1.13 24.50
C ARG A 68 -5.47 -1.94 25.35
N LYS A 69 -4.22 -2.08 24.88
CA LYS A 69 -3.16 -2.77 25.63
C LYS A 69 -2.82 -2.02 26.91
N GLU A 70 -2.63 -0.71 26.84
CA GLU A 70 -2.33 0.12 28.01
C GLU A 70 -3.43 0.06 29.07
N VAL A 71 -4.70 0.12 28.66
CA VAL A 71 -5.85 -0.02 29.58
C VAL A 71 -5.90 -1.41 30.19
N SER A 72 -5.59 -2.45 29.41
CA SER A 72 -5.47 -3.81 29.95
C SER A 72 -4.33 -3.91 30.98
N ASP A 73 -3.19 -3.29 30.73
CA ASP A 73 -2.05 -3.30 31.64
C ASP A 73 -2.36 -2.54 32.94
N ILE A 74 -3.08 -1.41 32.86
CA ILE A 74 -3.56 -0.67 34.03
C ILE A 74 -4.48 -1.55 34.88
N ARG A 75 -5.45 -2.22 34.25
CA ARG A 75 -6.38 -3.13 34.94
C ARG A 75 -5.67 -4.31 35.60
N ASN A 76 -4.64 -4.85 34.93
CA ASN A 76 -3.83 -5.94 35.50
C ASN A 76 -3.01 -5.48 36.71
N LYS A 77 -2.51 -4.24 36.70
CA LYS A 77 -1.74 -3.66 37.81
C LYS A 77 -2.63 -3.23 38.98
N ILE A 78 -3.80 -2.66 38.69
CA ILE A 78 -4.74 -2.14 39.68
C ILE A 78 -6.16 -2.61 39.30
N PRO A 79 -6.60 -3.78 39.80
CA PRO A 79 -7.88 -4.37 39.42
C PRO A 79 -9.11 -3.51 39.73
N THR A 80 -9.00 -2.59 40.68
CA THR A 80 -10.07 -1.68 41.09
C THR A 80 -10.15 -0.40 40.25
N LEU A 81 -9.14 -0.12 39.43
CA LEU A 81 -9.08 1.11 38.63
C LEU A 81 -9.63 0.85 37.22
N VAL A 82 -10.78 1.44 36.92
CA VAL A 82 -11.36 1.48 35.58
C VAL A 82 -11.28 2.91 35.06
N PRO A 83 -10.50 3.18 34.00
CA PRO A 83 -10.50 4.50 33.37
C PRO A 83 -11.90 4.82 32.84
N GLY A 84 -12.30 6.09 32.95
CA GLY A 84 -13.64 6.55 32.58
C GLY A 84 -13.62 7.77 31.66
N LEU A 85 -14.64 7.91 30.82
CA LEU A 85 -14.93 9.05 29.96
C LEU A 85 -16.37 9.49 30.18
N ALA A 86 -16.57 10.71 30.70
CA ALA A 86 -17.88 11.35 30.76
C ALA A 86 -18.04 12.36 29.61
N ILE A 87 -19.18 12.30 28.93
CA ILE A 87 -19.53 13.21 27.83
C ILE A 87 -20.84 13.91 28.23
N VAL A 88 -20.79 15.23 28.38
CA VAL A 88 -21.99 16.04 28.68
C VAL A 88 -22.48 16.72 27.40
N GLN A 89 -23.75 16.51 27.06
CA GLN A 89 -24.41 17.12 25.91
C GLN A 89 -25.60 17.96 26.38
N VAL A 90 -25.63 19.24 25.99
CA VAL A 90 -26.81 20.10 26.20
C VAL A 90 -27.64 20.15 24.91
N GLY A 91 -28.92 19.81 25.02
CA GLY A 91 -29.84 19.66 23.90
C GLY A 91 -29.67 18.33 23.16
N GLY A 92 -29.64 18.38 21.83
CA GLY A 92 -29.71 17.16 21.02
C GLY A 92 -29.57 17.42 19.53
N ARG A 93 -28.53 18.16 19.12
CA ARG A 93 -28.24 18.34 17.70
C ARG A 93 -27.81 17.00 17.08
N GLU A 94 -28.31 16.71 15.89
CA GLU A 94 -28.11 15.41 15.24
C GLU A 94 -26.64 15.12 14.89
N ASP A 95 -25.90 16.13 14.44
CA ASP A 95 -24.45 16.06 14.22
C ASP A 95 -23.70 15.64 15.50
N SER A 96 -24.05 16.25 16.62
CA SER A 96 -23.45 15.99 17.92
C SER A 96 -23.72 14.56 18.38
N ASN A 97 -24.94 14.05 18.16
CA ASN A 97 -25.30 12.67 18.51
C ASN A 97 -24.42 11.65 17.77
N VAL A 98 -24.13 11.88 16.49
CA VAL A 98 -23.24 11.01 15.70
C VAL A 98 -21.85 10.98 16.31
N TYR A 99 -21.25 12.14 16.55
CA TYR A 99 -19.90 12.22 17.12
C TYR A 99 -19.81 11.64 18.53
N ILE A 100 -20.83 11.85 19.36
CA ILE A 100 -20.89 11.29 20.72
C ILE A 100 -20.96 9.77 20.65
N ARG A 101 -21.81 9.19 19.81
CA ARG A 101 -21.88 7.73 19.62
C ARG A 101 -20.53 7.16 19.17
N MET A 102 -19.82 7.85 18.27
CA MET A 102 -18.49 7.42 17.84
C MET A 102 -17.47 7.45 18.99
N LYS A 103 -17.52 8.46 19.87
CA LYS A 103 -16.66 8.55 21.06
C LYS A 103 -16.95 7.45 22.07
N VAL A 104 -18.24 7.22 22.38
CA VAL A 104 -18.67 6.14 23.29
C VAL A 104 -18.22 4.78 22.75
N LYS A 105 -18.46 4.50 21.46
CA LYS A 105 -18.03 3.26 20.83
C LYS A 105 -16.51 3.07 20.89
N ALA A 106 -15.72 4.10 20.60
CA ALA A 106 -14.26 4.01 20.68
C ALA A 106 -13.76 3.76 22.11
N ALA A 107 -14.44 4.36 23.10
CA ALA A 107 -14.15 4.16 24.52
C ALA A 107 -14.45 2.71 24.95
N GLU A 108 -15.61 2.18 24.58
CA GLU A 108 -15.97 0.78 24.82
C GLU A 108 -14.99 -0.20 24.14
N GLU A 109 -14.59 0.08 22.90
CA GLU A 109 -13.63 -0.74 22.14
C GLU A 109 -12.24 -0.81 22.79
N ILE A 110 -11.83 0.23 23.52
CA ILE A 110 -10.56 0.29 24.26
C ILE A 110 -10.72 -0.34 25.66
N GLY A 111 -11.96 -0.51 26.14
CA GLY A 111 -12.26 -1.06 27.45
C GLY A 111 -12.23 -0.02 28.56
N ILE A 112 -12.59 1.23 28.28
CA ILE A 112 -12.82 2.26 29.31
C ILE A 112 -14.32 2.42 29.57
N TYR A 113 -14.69 2.81 30.79
CA TYR A 113 -16.08 3.18 31.10
C TYR A 113 -16.44 4.46 30.34
N ALA A 114 -17.60 4.50 29.71
CA ALA A 114 -18.07 5.67 28.98
C ALA A 114 -19.48 6.02 29.43
N GLU A 115 -19.69 7.28 29.78
CA GLU A 115 -20.98 7.82 30.21
C GLU A 115 -21.37 8.99 29.33
N HIS A 116 -22.61 8.99 28.86
CA HIS A 116 -23.18 10.09 28.11
C HIS A 116 -24.32 10.72 28.91
N VAL A 117 -24.08 11.94 29.40
CA VAL A 117 -25.04 12.74 30.16
C VAL A 117 -25.71 13.72 29.19
N GLN A 118 -26.99 13.51 28.93
CA GLN A 118 -27.78 14.39 28.07
C GLN A 118 -28.67 15.31 28.90
N LEU A 119 -28.44 16.61 28.77
CA LEU A 119 -29.14 17.69 29.43
C LEU A 119 -30.10 18.39 28.43
N PRO A 120 -31.25 18.91 28.86
CA PRO A 120 -32.17 19.62 27.98
C PRO A 120 -31.60 20.97 27.49
N ARG A 121 -32.18 21.54 26.43
CA ARG A 121 -31.77 22.89 25.95
C ARG A 121 -32.06 24.01 26.96
N SER A 122 -32.99 23.77 27.88
CA SER A 122 -33.36 24.71 28.94
C SER A 122 -32.37 24.73 30.11
N THR A 123 -31.34 23.89 30.08
CA THR A 123 -30.35 23.80 31.15
C THR A 123 -29.67 25.14 31.40
N THR A 124 -29.64 25.53 32.67
CA THR A 124 -29.00 26.77 33.09
C THR A 124 -27.49 26.57 33.24
N GLN A 125 -26.75 27.69 33.32
CA GLN A 125 -25.31 27.62 33.58
C GLN A 125 -25.00 26.92 34.91
N ASP A 126 -25.78 27.18 35.96
CA ASP A 126 -25.56 26.60 37.29
C ASP A 126 -25.82 25.08 37.29
N GLU A 127 -26.86 24.62 36.60
CA GLU A 127 -27.13 23.19 36.41
C GLU A 127 -26.01 22.48 35.62
N LEU A 128 -25.50 23.13 34.57
CA LEU A 128 -24.39 22.60 33.78
C LEU A 128 -23.10 22.52 34.61
N LEU A 129 -22.81 23.56 35.40
CA LEU A 129 -21.66 23.57 36.29
C LEU A 129 -21.79 22.49 37.36
N ALA A 130 -22.97 22.34 37.98
CA ALA A 130 -23.23 21.27 38.95
C ALA A 130 -23.03 19.86 38.36
N THR A 131 -23.28 19.68 37.06
CA THR A 131 -23.05 18.40 36.37
C THR A 131 -21.55 18.11 36.16
N VAL A 132 -20.71 19.14 36.03
CA VAL A 132 -19.27 18.99 35.74
C VAL A 132 -18.41 19.09 37.01
N SER A 133 -18.89 19.80 38.04
CA SER A 133 -18.23 19.91 39.33
C SER A 133 -18.47 18.65 40.15
N CYS A 134 -17.43 17.83 40.35
CA CYS A 134 -17.42 16.76 41.34
C CYS A 134 -17.29 17.30 42.77
#